data_AF-A0A5C7PKH3-F1
#
_entry.id   AF-A0A5C7PKH3-F1
#
_cell.length_a   1.000
_cell.length_b   1.000
_cell.length_c   1.000
_cell.angle_alpha   90.00
_cell.angle_beta   90.00
_cell.angle_gamma   90.00
#
_symmetry.space_group_name_H-M   'P 1'
#
loop_
_entity.id
_entity.type
_entity.pdbx_description
1 polymer ?
#
loop_
_entity_poly.entity_id
_entity_poly.type
_entity_poly.pdbx_seq_one_letter_code
_entity_poly.pdbx_strand_id
1 'polypeptide(L)'
;MTRWRALALTLAGALAWGGVSAQVGPAGLTRGQALYEARCDRCHDRSVHARDKRAAKSFAEVRAQVVRWDRALGALWRSDEIDVVTRYLNHRYYQYPCPREICGTEGADLRPPGMPVSAVSPAPSGGPTTVAAAATAR
;
A
#
# COMPACT_ATOMS: atom_id res chain seq x y z
N MET A 1 15.29 -15.28 66.33
CA MET A 1 15.99 -15.87 65.17
C MET A 1 15.06 -15.76 63.97
N THR A 2 15.31 -14.73 63.15
CA THR A 2 14.70 -14.44 61.85
C THR A 2 14.95 -15.56 60.86
N ARG A 3 13.93 -15.98 60.08
CA ARG A 3 14.00 -16.22 58.61
C ARG A 3 12.61 -16.07 57.97
N TRP A 4 12.31 -14.85 57.54
CA TRP A 4 11.35 -14.57 56.48
C TRP A 4 11.77 -15.30 55.20
N ARG A 5 10.83 -15.94 54.53
CA ARG A 5 10.97 -16.31 53.11
C ARG A 5 9.71 -15.85 52.38
N ALA A 6 9.77 -14.59 51.93
CA ALA A 6 8.93 -14.12 50.85
C ALA A 6 9.36 -14.83 49.57
N LEU A 7 8.52 -15.72 49.04
CA LEU A 7 8.65 -16.19 47.67
C LEU A 7 7.89 -15.22 46.78
N ALA A 8 8.61 -14.22 46.28
CA ALA A 8 8.15 -13.41 45.15
C ALA A 8 8.36 -14.25 43.87
N LEU A 9 7.30 -14.86 43.35
CA LEU A 9 7.29 -15.36 41.98
C LEU A 9 7.04 -14.18 41.05
N THR A 10 8.12 -13.66 40.47
CA THR A 10 8.07 -12.75 39.33
C THR A 10 7.62 -13.52 38.09
N LEU A 11 6.34 -13.43 37.73
CA LEU A 11 5.90 -13.79 36.37
C LEU A 11 6.47 -12.75 35.40
N ALA A 12 7.53 -13.13 34.69
CA ALA A 12 8.03 -12.39 33.55
C ALA A 12 6.99 -12.43 32.42
N GLY A 13 6.14 -11.41 32.35
CA GLY A 13 5.26 -11.17 31.21
C GLY A 13 6.09 -10.79 29.99
N ALA A 14 6.31 -11.73 29.08
CA ALA A 14 6.86 -11.44 27.77
C ALA A 14 5.81 -10.65 26.96
N LEU A 15 5.87 -9.31 27.02
CA LEU A 15 5.20 -8.46 26.04
C LEU A 15 5.92 -8.63 24.69
N ALA A 16 5.51 -9.65 23.93
CA ALA A 16 5.78 -9.70 22.51
C ALA A 16 4.91 -8.63 21.84
N TRP A 17 5.44 -7.40 21.72
CA TRP A 17 4.91 -6.41 20.78
C TRP A 17 5.17 -6.93 19.36
N GLY A 18 4.25 -7.74 18.86
CA GLY A 18 4.19 -8.07 17.44
C GLY A 18 3.90 -6.79 16.66
N GLY A 19 4.90 -6.30 15.91
CA GLY A 19 4.70 -5.21 14.96
C GLY A 19 3.63 -5.59 13.94
N VAL A 20 2.66 -4.70 13.72
CA VAL A 20 1.66 -4.89 12.66
C VAL A 20 2.37 -4.70 11.32
N SER A 21 2.69 -5.81 10.65
CA SER A 21 3.27 -5.76 9.31
C SER A 21 2.22 -5.29 8.31
N ALA A 22 2.61 -4.34 7.44
CA ALA A 22 1.85 -4.02 6.24
C ALA A 22 1.84 -5.26 5.34
N GLN A 23 0.66 -5.88 5.18
CA GLN A 23 0.49 -7.14 4.46
C GLN A 23 0.53 -6.88 2.94
N VAL A 24 1.71 -6.71 2.35
CA VAL A 24 1.88 -6.70 0.90
C VAL A 24 1.69 -8.14 0.37
N GLY A 25 0.96 -8.32 -0.74
CA GLY A 25 0.60 -9.64 -1.29
C GLY A 25 -0.85 -10.11 -1.05
N PRO A 26 -1.17 -11.40 -1.32
CA PRO A 26 -2.54 -11.96 -1.32
C PRO A 26 -3.26 -11.90 0.04
N ALA A 27 -2.52 -12.09 1.13
CA ALA A 27 -3.07 -11.98 2.49
C ALA A 27 -3.60 -10.56 2.76
N GLY A 28 -2.94 -9.53 2.22
CA GLY A 28 -3.42 -8.15 2.29
C GLY A 28 -4.69 -7.90 1.50
N LEU A 29 -4.82 -8.51 0.31
CA LEU A 29 -6.06 -8.41 -0.48
C LEU A 29 -7.23 -9.08 0.25
N THR A 30 -6.99 -10.24 0.87
CA THR A 30 -7.99 -10.94 1.69
C THR A 30 -8.42 -10.10 2.89
N ARG A 31 -7.47 -9.49 3.60
CA ARG A 31 -7.78 -8.55 4.71
C ARG A 31 -8.57 -7.34 4.23
N GLY A 32 -8.15 -6.73 3.12
CA GLY A 32 -8.84 -5.59 2.52
C GLY A 32 -10.28 -5.91 2.10
N GLN A 33 -10.50 -7.10 1.54
CA GLN A 33 -11.84 -7.60 1.21
C GLN A 33 -12.72 -7.70 2.46
N ALA A 34 -12.23 -8.37 3.52
CA ALA A 34 -12.99 -8.55 4.75
C ALA A 34 -13.39 -7.20 5.39
N LEU A 35 -12.47 -6.22 5.38
CA LEU A 35 -12.75 -4.87 5.89
C LEU A 35 -13.78 -4.12 5.02
N TYR A 36 -13.72 -4.28 3.70
CA TYR A 36 -14.70 -3.71 2.77
C TYR A 36 -16.10 -4.30 2.99
N GLU A 37 -16.23 -5.63 2.99
CA GLU A 37 -17.51 -6.34 3.14
C GLU A 37 -18.13 -6.14 4.53
N ALA A 38 -17.32 -5.84 5.55
CA ALA A 38 -17.85 -5.55 6.87
C ALA A 38 -18.65 -4.23 6.93
N ARG A 39 -18.43 -3.29 6.01
CA ARG A 39 -18.86 -1.88 6.17
C ARG A 39 -19.35 -1.18 4.90
N CYS A 40 -18.67 -1.33 3.76
CA CYS A 40 -18.84 -0.47 2.60
C CYS A 40 -20.02 -0.84 1.68
N ASP A 41 -20.60 -2.03 1.84
CA ASP A 41 -21.75 -2.52 1.06
C ASP A 41 -23.09 -2.41 1.81
N ARG A 42 -23.07 -1.83 3.02
CA ARG A 42 -24.26 -1.69 3.87
C ARG A 42 -25.22 -0.59 3.44
N CYS A 43 -24.71 0.45 2.77
CA CYS A 43 -25.51 1.61 2.34
C CYS A 43 -25.82 1.61 0.84
N HIS A 44 -24.97 0.99 0.04
CA HIS A 44 -25.14 0.84 -1.40
C HIS A 44 -24.47 -0.46 -1.83
N ASP A 45 -24.91 -1.01 -2.96
CA ASP A 45 -24.25 -2.17 -3.54
C ASP A 45 -22.90 -1.79 -4.22
N ARG A 46 -22.34 -2.74 -4.97
CA ARG A 46 -21.04 -2.59 -5.66
C ARG A 46 -21.12 -1.69 -6.91
N SER A 47 -22.30 -1.26 -7.34
CA SER A 47 -22.51 -0.43 -8.54
C SER A 47 -21.83 0.93 -8.45
N VAL A 48 -21.56 1.44 -7.25
CA VAL A 48 -20.80 2.68 -7.05
C VAL A 48 -19.37 2.63 -7.62
N HIS A 49 -18.84 1.43 -7.83
CA HIS A 49 -17.52 1.21 -8.43
C HIS A 49 -17.57 1.07 -9.95
N ALA A 50 -18.76 1.11 -10.57
CA ALA A 50 -18.92 1.02 -12.01
C ALA A 50 -18.15 2.14 -12.74
N ARG A 51 -17.67 1.85 -13.95
CA ARG A 51 -16.75 2.71 -14.70
C ARG A 51 -17.31 4.11 -14.97
N ASP A 52 -18.62 4.22 -15.17
CA ASP A 52 -19.36 5.46 -15.41
C ASP A 52 -19.74 6.19 -14.12
N LYS A 53 -19.75 5.50 -12.96
CA LYS A 53 -20.10 6.06 -11.65
C LYS A 53 -18.91 6.41 -10.77
N ARG A 54 -17.73 5.84 -11.06
CA ARG A 54 -16.57 6.01 -10.19
C ARG A 54 -16.10 7.46 -10.11
N ALA A 55 -16.12 8.00 -8.89
CA ALA A 55 -15.64 9.34 -8.59
C ALA A 55 -14.10 9.44 -8.67
N ALA A 56 -13.38 8.47 -8.09
CA ALA A 56 -11.92 8.45 -8.08
C ALA A 56 -11.33 8.15 -9.46
N LYS A 57 -10.27 8.89 -9.82
CA LYS A 57 -9.53 8.83 -11.09
C LYS A 57 -8.07 8.41 -10.93
N SER A 58 -7.63 8.16 -9.70
CA SER A 58 -6.27 7.70 -9.38
C SER A 58 -6.26 6.81 -8.13
N PHE A 59 -5.17 6.07 -7.89
CA PHE A 59 -5.01 5.28 -6.66
C PHE A 59 -5.10 6.17 -5.40
N ALA A 60 -4.50 7.37 -5.45
CA ALA A 60 -4.55 8.34 -4.36
C ALA A 60 -5.99 8.80 -4.08
N GLU A 61 -6.80 9.00 -5.12
CA GLU A 61 -8.21 9.33 -4.95
C GLU A 61 -9.05 8.16 -4.45
N VAL A 62 -8.75 6.92 -4.86
CA VAL A 62 -9.40 5.73 -4.27
C VAL A 62 -9.12 5.70 -2.77
N ARG A 63 -7.87 5.92 -2.37
CA ARG A 63 -7.47 5.99 -0.96
C ARG A 63 -8.19 7.10 -0.22
N ALA A 64 -8.30 8.29 -0.82
CA ALA A 64 -9.02 9.42 -0.23
C ALA A 64 -10.50 9.09 0.01
N GLN A 65 -11.14 8.36 -0.91
CA GLN A 65 -12.52 7.91 -0.72
C GLN A 65 -12.64 6.88 0.40
N VAL A 66 -11.69 5.95 0.53
CA VAL A 66 -11.65 5.00 1.66
C VAL A 66 -11.54 5.75 2.98
N VAL A 67 -10.64 6.75 3.10
CA VAL A 67 -10.51 7.59 4.30
C VAL A 67 -11.82 8.34 4.59
N ARG A 68 -12.42 8.96 3.58
CA ARG A 68 -13.67 9.72 3.75
C ARG A 68 -14.79 8.83 4.31
N TRP A 69 -14.98 7.64 3.75
CA TRP A 69 -16.03 6.72 4.19
C TRP A 69 -15.70 6.01 5.50
N ASP A 70 -14.43 5.70 5.78
CA ASP A 70 -13.96 5.24 7.09
C ASP A 70 -14.38 6.22 8.21
N ARG A 71 -14.14 7.52 7.99
CA ARG A 71 -14.53 8.57 8.95
C ARG A 71 -16.04 8.73 9.05
N ALA A 72 -16.74 8.74 7.92
CA ALA A 72 -18.20 8.87 7.90
C ALA A 72 -18.91 7.71 8.62
N LEU A 73 -18.35 6.50 8.54
CA LEU A 73 -18.88 5.30 9.19
C LEU A 73 -18.31 5.08 10.61
N GLY A 74 -17.42 5.94 11.09
CA GLY A 74 -16.82 5.85 12.42
C GLY A 74 -15.93 4.61 12.63
N ALA A 75 -15.34 4.05 11.57
CA ALA A 75 -14.53 2.83 11.69
C ALA A 75 -13.12 3.09 12.25
N LEU A 76 -12.62 4.32 12.08
CA LEU A 76 -11.37 4.83 12.66
C LEU A 76 -10.16 3.93 12.35
N TRP A 77 -10.08 3.43 11.13
CA TRP A 77 -8.98 2.56 10.70
C TRP A 77 -7.62 3.25 10.77
N ARG A 78 -6.60 2.42 11.04
CA ARG A 78 -5.20 2.82 10.93
C ARG A 78 -4.80 2.95 9.46
N SER A 79 -3.68 3.62 9.20
CA SER A 79 -3.20 3.83 7.82
C SER A 79 -2.95 2.53 7.04
N ASP A 80 -2.42 1.50 7.69
CA ASP A 80 -2.19 0.19 7.09
C ASP A 80 -3.50 -0.51 6.71
N GLU A 81 -4.56 -0.31 7.47
CA GLU A 81 -5.90 -0.84 7.18
C GLU A 81 -6.55 -0.10 6.01
N ILE A 82 -6.40 1.23 5.97
CA ILE A 82 -6.80 2.05 4.81
C ILE A 82 -6.10 1.55 3.55
N ASP A 83 -4.79 1.26 3.64
CA ASP A 83 -3.98 0.86 2.50
C ASP A 83 -4.38 -0.52 1.96
N VAL A 84 -4.63 -1.52 2.82
CA VAL A 84 -5.09 -2.84 2.35
C VAL A 84 -6.49 -2.80 1.72
N VAL A 85 -7.41 -1.96 2.23
CA VAL A 85 -8.74 -1.77 1.60
C VAL A 85 -8.61 -1.05 0.26
N THR A 86 -7.79 0.00 0.20
CA THR A 86 -7.50 0.73 -1.03
C THR A 86 -6.93 -0.21 -2.10
N ARG A 87 -5.98 -1.07 -1.72
CA ARG A 87 -5.42 -2.10 -2.61
C ARG A 87 -6.47 -3.07 -3.11
N TYR A 88 -7.32 -3.58 -2.22
CA TYR A 88 -8.41 -4.48 -2.60
C TYR A 88 -9.36 -3.81 -3.61
N LEU A 89 -9.82 -2.60 -3.34
CA LEU A 89 -10.68 -1.84 -4.25
C LEU A 89 -9.99 -1.58 -5.58
N ASN A 90 -8.72 -1.17 -5.55
CA ASN A 90 -7.96 -0.89 -6.77
C ASN A 90 -7.79 -2.15 -7.62
N HIS A 91 -7.42 -3.27 -7.01
CA HIS A 91 -7.29 -4.56 -7.69
C HIS A 91 -8.62 -5.01 -8.29
N ARG A 92 -9.72 -4.90 -7.54
CA ARG A 92 -11.02 -5.45 -7.94
C ARG A 92 -11.79 -4.59 -8.95
N TYR A 93 -11.66 -3.26 -8.88
CA TYR A 93 -12.55 -2.34 -9.60
C TYR A 93 -11.83 -1.23 -10.39
N TYR A 94 -10.76 -0.65 -9.85
CA TYR A 94 -10.23 0.61 -10.41
C TYR A 94 -9.06 0.42 -11.37
N GLN A 95 -8.14 -0.49 -11.05
CA GLN A 95 -6.95 -0.85 -11.83
C GLN A 95 -6.05 0.36 -12.17
N TYR A 96 -5.92 1.32 -11.25
CA TYR A 96 -5.00 2.44 -11.41
C TYR A 96 -3.56 2.04 -11.05
N PRO A 97 -2.55 2.73 -11.63
CA PRO A 97 -1.16 2.60 -11.20
C PRO A 97 -1.05 2.78 -9.68
N CYS A 98 -0.52 1.77 -9.00
CA CYS A 98 -0.35 1.78 -7.56
C CYS A 98 1.11 2.09 -7.19
N PRO A 99 1.36 2.96 -6.19
CA PRO A 99 2.69 3.16 -5.64
C PRO A 99 3.31 1.85 -5.14
N ARG A 100 4.57 1.61 -5.50
CA ARG A 100 5.32 0.40 -5.12
C ARG A 100 5.46 0.23 -3.60
N GLU A 101 5.45 1.33 -2.86
CA GLU A 101 5.53 1.33 -1.40
C GLU A 101 4.29 0.66 -0.76
N ILE A 102 3.15 0.74 -1.44
CA ILE A 102 1.87 0.21 -0.95
C ILE A 102 1.59 -1.17 -1.58
N CYS A 103 1.82 -1.32 -2.89
CA CYS A 103 1.49 -2.56 -3.61
C CYS A 103 2.65 -3.52 -3.85
N GLY A 104 3.89 -3.15 -3.51
CA GLY A 104 5.07 -3.90 -3.93
C GLY A 104 5.31 -3.82 -5.44
N THR A 105 6.26 -4.62 -5.93
CA THR A 105 6.62 -4.69 -7.36
C THR A 105 5.56 -5.39 -8.21
N GLU A 106 4.72 -6.23 -7.61
CA GLU A 106 3.61 -6.94 -8.27
C GLU A 106 2.45 -6.00 -8.69
N GLY A 107 2.40 -4.79 -8.13
CA GLY A 107 1.39 -3.78 -8.46
C GLY A 107 1.61 -3.03 -9.79
N ALA A 108 2.81 -3.13 -10.37
CA ALA A 108 3.13 -2.58 -11.69
C ALA A 108 2.76 -3.55 -12.84
N ASP A 109 2.74 -4.86 -12.55
CA ASP A 109 2.60 -5.93 -13.55
C ASP A 109 1.14 -6.33 -13.83
N LEU A 110 0.16 -5.74 -13.13
CA LEU A 110 -1.27 -5.85 -13.47
C LEU A 110 -1.68 -4.94 -14.65
N ARG A 111 -0.75 -4.68 -15.58
CA ARG A 111 -1.05 -4.04 -16.86
C ARG A 111 -2.18 -4.87 -17.54
N PRO A 112 -3.27 -4.25 -18.01
CA PRO A 112 -4.25 -4.98 -18.81
C PRO A 112 -3.55 -5.53 -20.06
N PRO A 113 -3.82 -6.79 -20.48
CA PRO A 113 -3.27 -7.30 -21.73
C PRO A 113 -3.71 -6.39 -22.88
N GLY A 114 -2.75 -5.84 -23.63
CA GLY A 114 -3.01 -5.12 -24.88
C GLY A 114 -2.60 -3.65 -25.01
N MET A 115 -1.89 -3.05 -24.06
CA MET A 115 -1.33 -1.70 -24.25
C MET A 115 0.15 -1.77 -24.68
N PRO A 116 0.53 -1.38 -25.91
CA PRO A 116 1.90 -1.51 -26.39
C PRO A 116 2.87 -0.75 -25.48
N VAL A 117 4.04 -1.34 -25.28
CA VAL A 117 5.17 -0.68 -24.64
C VAL A 117 5.67 0.39 -25.61
N SER A 118 5.18 1.63 -25.49
CA SER A 118 5.98 2.74 -25.96
C SER A 118 7.25 2.73 -25.11
N ALA A 119 8.34 2.30 -25.73
CA ALA A 119 9.66 2.22 -25.12
C ALA A 119 10.00 3.55 -24.47
N VAL A 120 9.89 3.62 -23.14
CA VAL A 120 10.68 4.57 -22.37
C VAL A 120 12.11 4.09 -22.51
N SER A 121 12.83 4.65 -23.48
CA SER A 121 14.28 4.52 -23.55
C SER A 121 14.88 5.00 -22.22
N PRO A 122 15.79 4.26 -21.59
CA PRO A 122 16.52 4.81 -20.46
C PRO A 122 17.36 6.00 -20.95
N ALA A 123 17.23 7.13 -20.28
CA ALA A 123 18.11 8.28 -20.48
C ALA A 123 19.57 7.84 -20.30
N PRO A 124 20.52 8.27 -21.15
CA PRO A 124 21.93 7.96 -20.93
C PRO A 124 22.41 8.71 -19.69
N SER A 125 22.92 7.95 -18.72
CA SER A 125 23.74 8.43 -17.61
C SER A 125 25.04 9.00 -18.19
N GLY A 126 25.07 10.33 -18.36
CA GLY A 126 26.30 11.06 -18.70
C GLY A 126 27.29 10.96 -17.54
N GLY A 127 28.35 10.17 -17.73
CA GLY A 127 29.56 10.22 -16.90
C GLY A 127 30.40 11.47 -17.20
N PRO A 128 31.31 11.87 -16.30
CA PRO A 128 32.10 13.09 -16.46
C PRO A 128 33.15 12.94 -17.57
N THR A 129 33.11 13.84 -18.56
CA THR A 129 34.15 13.97 -19.58
C THR A 129 35.44 14.49 -18.92
N THR A 130 36.45 13.63 -18.82
CA THR A 130 37.82 14.04 -18.54
C THR A 130 38.38 14.78 -19.76
N VAL A 131 38.64 16.07 -19.62
CA VAL A 131 39.44 16.83 -20.60
C VAL A 131 40.91 16.68 -20.21
N ALA A 132 41.62 15.79 -20.91
CA ALA A 132 43.07 15.70 -20.88
C ALA A 132 43.67 16.67 -21.91
N ALA A 133 44.71 17.38 -21.50
CA ALA A 133 45.50 18.31 -22.30
C ALA A 133 46.51 17.61 -23.22
N ALA A 134 46.75 18.19 -24.41
CA ALA A 134 47.98 18.11 -25.21
C ALA A 134 47.88 19.18 -26.33
N ALA A 135 48.70 20.24 -26.31
CA ALA A 135 50.05 20.35 -26.88
C ALA A 135 50.09 20.63 -28.42
N THR A 136 50.47 21.87 -28.74
CA THR A 136 51.44 22.33 -29.77
C THR A 136 51.19 22.17 -31.28
N ALA A 137 51.20 23.32 -32.00
CA ALA A 137 51.81 23.64 -33.32
C ALA A 137 51.03 24.86 -33.90
N ARG A 138 51.59 25.98 -34.38
CA ARG A 138 52.85 26.33 -35.04
C ARG A 138 53.28 27.73 -34.63
#